data_AF-A0A6V7J8A1-F1
#
_entry.id   AF-A0A6V7J8A1-F1
#
_cell.length_a   1.000
_cell.length_b   1.000
_cell.length_c   1.000
_cell.angle_alpha   90.00
_cell.angle_beta   90.00
_cell.angle_gamma   90.00
#
_symmetry.space_group_name_H-M   'P 1'
#
loop_
_entity.id
_entity.type
_entity.pdbx_description
1 polymer ?
#
loop_
_entity_poly.entity_id
_entity_poly.type
_entity_poly.pdbx_seq_one_letter_code
_entity_poly.pdbx_strand_id
1 'polypeptide(L)' 'FARSTNNVFSSVIFIQYSVSCFVIGLSIYRLADIEVSNPEYPFAVFYFICITSQMFYFCWYGNEVIVE' A
#
# COMPACT_ATOMS: atom_id res chain seq x y z
N PHE A 1 -0.62 -18.73 21.48
CA PHE A 1 -0.52 -17.27 21.28
C PHE A 1 -0.13 -16.92 19.85
N ALA A 2 1.08 -17.29 19.38
CA ALA A 2 1.57 -17.00 18.02
C ALA A 2 0.60 -17.39 16.87
N ARG A 3 -0.03 -18.57 16.94
CA ARG A 3 -0.97 -19.04 15.89
C ARG A 3 -2.26 -18.22 15.80
N SER A 4 -2.77 -17.72 16.94
CA SER A 4 -3.97 -16.88 16.97
C SER A 4 -3.67 -15.48 16.44
N THR A 5 -2.52 -14.92 16.83
CA THR A 5 -2.04 -13.63 16.33
C THR A 5 -1.78 -13.69 14.83
N ASN A 6 -1.10 -14.73 14.33
CA ASN A 6 -0.83 -14.88 12.90
C ASN A 6 -2.12 -14.97 12.06
N ASN A 7 -3.16 -15.64 12.55
CA ASN A 7 -4.41 -15.79 11.78
C ASN A 7 -5.15 -14.45 11.64
N VAL A 8 -5.14 -13.63 12.70
CA VAL A 8 -5.72 -12.28 12.69
C VAL A 8 -4.89 -11.35 11.81
N PHE A 9 -3.56 -11.34 11.99
CA PHE A 9 -2.66 -10.51 11.19
C PHE A 9 -2.71 -10.87 9.71
N SER A 10 -2.74 -12.16 9.36
CA SER A 10 -2.84 -12.61 7.96
C SER A 10 -4.11 -12.11 7.28
N SER A 11 -5.26 -12.19 7.95
CA SER A 11 -6.53 -11.67 7.40
C SER A 11 -6.51 -10.15 7.27
N VAL A 12 -5.97 -9.44 8.26
CA VAL A 12 -5.85 -7.97 8.23
C VAL A 12 -4.91 -7.52 7.11
N ILE A 13 -3.77 -8.19 6.94
CA ILE A 13 -2.79 -7.91 5.87
C ILE A 13 -3.41 -8.15 4.50
N PHE A 14 -4.19 -9.22 4.32
CA PHE A 14 -4.89 -9.50 3.06
C PHE A 14 -5.89 -8.40 2.67
N ILE A 15 -6.69 -7.96 3.65
CA ILE A 15 -7.65 -6.87 3.44
C ILE A 15 -6.90 -5.56 3.16
N GLN A 16 -5.86 -5.26 3.93
CA GLN A 16 -5.02 -4.07 3.75
C GLN A 16 -4.41 -4.03 2.35
N TYR A 17 -3.88 -5.15 1.85
CA TYR A 17 -3.29 -5.23 0.52
C TYR A 17 -4.34 -5.00 -0.58
N SER A 18 -5.52 -5.61 -0.43
CA SER A 18 -6.63 -5.45 -1.36
C SER A 18 -7.12 -3.99 -1.43
N VAL A 19 -7.28 -3.34 -0.28
CA VAL A 19 -7.67 -1.92 -0.19
C VAL A 19 -6.57 -1.03 -0.76
N SER A 20 -5.31 -1.26 -0.43
CA SER A 20 -4.20 -0.47 -0.97
C SER A 20 -4.07 -0.58 -2.49
N CYS A 21 -4.27 -1.78 -3.08
CA CYS A 21 -4.32 -1.93 -4.54
C CYS A 21 -5.45 -1.11 -5.17
N PHE A 22 -6.63 -1.10 -4.55
CA PHE A 22 -7.77 -0.31 -5.02
C PHE A 22 -7.48 1.20 -4.92
N VAL A 23 -6.90 1.65 -3.79
CA VAL A 23 -6.53 3.05 -3.58
C VAL A 23 -5.44 3.48 -4.57
N ILE A 24 -4.43 2.64 -4.83
CA ILE A 24 -3.41 2.90 -5.85
C ILE A 24 -4.04 3.09 -7.23
N GLY A 25 -4.96 2.22 -7.63
CA GLY A 25 -5.66 2.34 -8.92
C GLY A 25 -6.42 3.65 -9.04
N LEU A 26 -7.14 4.04 -7.98
CA LEU A 26 -7.83 5.33 -7.90
C LEU A 26 -6.86 6.51 -7.92
N SER A 27 -5.75 6.44 -7.18
CA SER A 27 -4.73 7.49 -7.16
C SER A 27 -4.13 7.70 -8.54
N ILE A 28 -3.75 6.64 -9.26
CA ILE A 28 -3.22 6.73 -10.64
C ILE A 28 -4.25 7.36 -11.57
N TYR A 29 -5.53 6.96 -11.46
CA TYR A 29 -6.61 7.57 -12.24
C TYR A 29 -6.75 9.07 -11.97
N ARG A 30 -6.69 9.49 -10.71
CA ARG A 30 -6.71 10.90 -10.32
C ARG A 30 -5.49 11.66 -10.80
N LEU A 31 -4.30 11.06 -10.68
CA LEU A 31 -3.03 11.64 -11.13
C LEU A 31 -2.97 11.83 -12.66
N ALA A 32 -3.63 10.96 -13.42
CA ALA A 32 -3.74 11.09 -14.88
C ALA A 32 -4.69 12.23 -15.32
N ASP A 33 -5.62 12.63 -14.46
CA ASP A 33 -6.63 13.67 -14.73
C ASP A 33 -6.22 15.06 -14.22
N ILE A 34 -5.39 15.13 -13.16
CA ILE A 34 -4.90 16.39 -12.60
C ILE A 34 -3.80 16.99 -13.49
N GLU A 35 -3.97 18.25 -13.88
CA GLU A 35 -2.91 19.01 -14.54
C GLU A 35 -1.68 19.21 -13.63
N VAL A 36 -0.49 19.02 -14.18
CA VAL A 36 0.79 19.12 -13.43
C VAL A 36 1.03 20.51 -12.82
N SER A 37 0.38 21.56 -13.35
CA SER A 37 0.44 22.93 -12.80
C SER A 37 -0.42 23.12 -11.55
N ASN A 38 -1.26 22.15 -11.19
CA ASN A 38 -2.14 22.24 -10.04
C ASN A 38 -1.33 22.00 -8.76
N PRO A 39 -1.39 22.89 -7.75
CA PRO A 39 -0.67 22.72 -6.48
C PRO A 39 -1.00 21.41 -5.73
N GLU A 40 -2.11 20.75 -6.07
CA GLU A 40 -2.50 19.46 -5.48
C GLU A 40 -1.73 18.26 -6.05
N TYR A 41 -1.14 18.39 -7.25
CA TYR A 41 -0.38 17.33 -7.92
C TYR A 41 0.76 16.74 -7.07
N PRO A 42 1.69 17.53 -6.49
CA PRO A 42 2.78 16.97 -5.67
C PRO A 42 2.28 16.23 -4.42
N PHE A 43 1.15 16.65 -3.83
CA PHE A 43 0.55 15.95 -2.69
C PHE A 43 -0.05 14.61 -3.10
N ALA A 44 -0.70 14.54 -4.26
CA ALA A 44 -1.21 13.28 -4.81
C ALA A 44 -0.08 12.29 -5.14
N VAL A 45 1.03 12.78 -5.71
CA VAL A 45 2.23 11.97 -5.96
C VAL A 45 2.83 11.45 -4.65
N PHE A 46 2.98 12.31 -3.64
CA PHE A 46 3.52 11.91 -2.34
C PHE A 46 2.65 10.84 -1.67
N TYR A 47 1.33 11.02 -1.69
CA TYR A 47 0.37 10.03 -1.18
C TYR A 47 0.53 8.67 -1.88
N PHE A 48 0.66 8.66 -3.21
CA PHE A 48 0.87 7.45 -4.00
C PHE A 48 2.18 6.72 -3.61
N ILE A 49 3.28 7.47 -3.43
CA ILE A 49 4.57 6.92 -3.01
C ILE A 49 4.47 6.33 -1.60
N CYS A 50 3.79 7.00 -0.66
CA CYS A 50 3.61 6.52 0.71
C CYS A 50 2.81 5.20 0.78
N ILE A 51 1.75 5.06 0.00
CA ILE A 51 0.97 3.80 -0.02
C ILE A 51 1.78 2.68 -0.65
N THR A 52 2.51 2.97 -1.72
CA THR A 52 3.39 1.99 -2.37
C THR A 52 4.51 1.52 -1.43
N SER A 53 5.12 2.44 -0.67
CA SER A 53 6.17 2.08 0.28
C SER A 53 5.67 1.22 1.43
N GLN A 54 4.47 1.50 1.97
CA GLN A 54 3.84 0.64 2.98
C GLN A 54 3.69 -0.81 2.48
N MET A 55 3.26 -1.01 1.22
CA MET A 55 3.15 -2.35 0.65
C MET A 55 4.52 -3.01 0.45
N PHE A 56 5.51 -2.25 -0.02
CA PHE A 56 6.87 -2.75 -0.22
C PHE A 56 7.49 -3.25 1.08
N TYR A 57 7.40 -2.49 2.17
CA TYR A 57 7.92 -2.91 3.47
C TYR A 57 7.24 -4.18 3.98
N PHE A 58 5.91 -4.31 3.85
CA PHE A 58 5.20 -5.52 4.24
C PHE A 58 5.65 -6.75 3.43
N CYS A 59 5.81 -6.60 2.11
CA CYS A 59 6.33 -7.67 1.26
C CYS A 59 7.78 -8.04 1.59
N TRP A 60 8.61 -7.04 1.90
CA TRP A 60 10.01 -7.23 2.28
C TRP A 60 10.13 -8.05 3.57
N TYR A 61 9.45 -7.62 4.64
CA TYR A 61 9.45 -8.35 5.91
C TYR A 61 8.81 -9.72 5.79
N GLY A 62 7.72 -9.85 5.03
CA GLY A 62 7.10 -11.15 4.76
C GLY A 62 8.06 -12.11 4.04
N ASN A 63 8.84 -11.61 3.07
CA ASN A 63 9.85 -12.39 2.37
C ASN A 63 11.01 -12.80 3.28
N GLU A 64 11.51 -11.89 4.11
CA GLU A 64 12.59 -12.17 5.08
C GLU A 64 12.20 -13.28 6.07
N VAL A 65 10.95 -13.26 6.57
CA VAL A 65 10.40 -14.29 7.47
C VAL A 65 10.24 -15.66 6.79
N ILE A 66 10.18 -15.72 5.46
CA ILE A 66 10.12 -17.00 4.70
C ILE A 66 11.53 -17.54 4.40
N VAL A 67 12.50 -16.63 4.27
CA VAL A 67 13.90 -16.97 3.93
C VAL A 67 14.70 -17.43 5.16
N GLU A 68 14.32 -16.97 6.35
CA GLU A 68 14.81 -17.47 7.64
C GLU A 68 14.10 -18.76 8.09
#